data_AF-A0A3B8MFV2-F1
#
_entry.id   AF-A0A3B8MFV2-F1
#
_cell.length_a   1.000
_cell.length_b   1.000
_cell.length_c   1.000
_cell.angle_alpha   90.00
_cell.angle_beta   90.00
_cell.angle_gamma   90.00
#
_symmetry.space_group_name_H-M   'P 1'
#
loop_
_entity.id
_entity.type
_entity.pdbx_description
1 polymer ?
#
loop_
_entity_poly.entity_id
_entity_poly.type
_entity_poly.pdbx_seq_one_letter_code
_entity_poly.pdbx_strand_id
1 'polypeptide(L)' 'CDFNQMLEVHSTGAPSKLWEYTPDELVDRVIRVENHCYGCTAGAGSSCGGELV' A
#
# COMPACT_ATOMS: atom_id res chain seq x y z
N CYS A 1 0.05 0.12 -4.52
CA CYS A 1 1.38 -0.18 -5.08
C CYS A 1 1.18 -1.29 -6.10
N ASP A 2 1.51 -1.04 -7.36
CA ASP A 2 1.14 -1.93 -8.45
C ASP A 2 1.98 -3.22 -8.45
N PHE A 3 3.17 -3.18 -7.82
CA PHE A 3 3.92 -4.37 -7.45
C PHE A 3 3.11 -5.38 -6.62
N ASN A 4 2.18 -4.93 -5.76
CA ASN A 4 1.32 -5.88 -5.04
C ASN A 4 0.39 -6.64 -6.00
N GLN A 5 -0.06 -6.01 -7.09
CA GLN A 5 -0.86 -6.68 -8.12
C GLN A 5 0.02 -7.63 -8.96
N MET A 6 1.22 -7.20 -9.34
CA MET A 6 2.19 -8.04 -10.08
C MET A 6 2.68 -9.26 -9.29
N LEU A 7 2.66 -9.18 -7.95
CA LEU A 7 3.05 -10.25 -7.04
C LEU A 7 1.84 -11.05 -6.49
N GLU A 8 0.63 -10.82 -7.01
CA GLU A 8 -0.62 -11.47 -6.56
C GLU A 8 -0.90 -11.29 -5.04
N VAL A 9 -0.38 -10.21 -4.44
CA VAL A 9 -0.56 -9.84 -3.04
C VAL A 9 -1.85 -9.02 -2.88
N HIS A 10 -2.93 -9.72 -2.60
CA HIS A 10 -4.23 -9.13 -2.29
C HIS A 10 -4.34 -8.65 -0.84
N SER A 11 -5.25 -7.70 -0.58
CA SER A 11 -5.66 -7.33 0.77
C SER A 11 -6.44 -8.48 1.42
N THR A 12 -6.26 -8.66 2.73
CA THR A 12 -6.93 -9.70 3.52
C THR A 12 -7.73 -9.07 4.66
N GLY A 13 -8.97 -9.52 4.86
CA GLY A 13 -9.83 -9.08 5.97
C GLY A 13 -10.66 -7.82 5.67
N ALA A 14 -11.93 -8.03 5.29
CA ALA A 14 -12.95 -6.99 5.06
C ALA A 14 -12.57 -5.94 3.98
N PRO A 15 -13.44 -4.98 3.63
CA PRO A 15 -14.25 -5.11 2.41
C PRO A 15 -13.52 -4.87 1.08
N SER A 16 -14.19 -5.23 -0.01
CA SER A 16 -13.63 -5.19 -1.37
C SER A 16 -13.47 -3.79 -1.97
N LYS A 17 -14.21 -2.79 -1.45
CA LYS A 17 -14.14 -1.40 -1.92
C LYS A 17 -13.82 -0.43 -0.79
N LEU A 18 -13.13 0.65 -1.14
CA LEU A 18 -12.70 1.71 -0.23
C LEU A 18 -13.84 2.37 0.56
N TRP A 19 -15.03 2.50 -0.02
CA TRP A 19 -16.20 3.14 0.60
C TRP A 19 -17.05 2.21 1.48
N GLU A 20 -16.66 0.92 1.59
CA GLU A 20 -17.32 -0.05 2.47
C GLU A 20 -16.66 -0.08 3.87
N TYR A 21 -15.51 0.59 4.06
CA TYR A 21 -14.81 0.72 5.35
C TYR A 21 -15.30 1.93 6.16
N THR A 22 -15.38 1.75 7.48
CA THR A 22 -15.49 2.82 8.47
C THR A 22 -14.11 3.25 8.98
N PRO A 23 -13.96 4.45 9.59
CA PRO A 23 -12.67 4.88 10.15
C PRO A 23 -12.13 3.95 11.25
N ASP A 24 -13.00 3.43 12.11
CA ASP A 24 -12.60 2.56 13.23
C ASP A 24 -12.02 1.21 12.77
N GLU A 25 -12.46 0.68 11.63
CA GLU A 25 -11.88 -0.51 10.98
C GLU A 25 -10.47 -0.29 10.41
N LEU A 26 -10.01 0.97 10.34
CA LEU A 26 -8.69 1.33 9.86
C LEU A 26 -7.70 1.66 10.99
N VAL A 27 -8.18 1.86 12.22
CA VAL A 27 -7.36 2.10 13.42
C VAL A 27 -6.63 0.81 13.81
N ASP A 28 -5.35 0.93 14.16
CA ASP A 28 -4.45 -0.15 14.61
C ASP A 28 -4.39 -1.40 13.72
N ARG A 29 -4.89 -1.33 12.47
CA ARG A 29 -4.85 -2.45 11.53
C ARG A 29 -3.41 -2.83 11.18
N VAL A 30 -3.14 -4.12 11.09
CA VAL A 30 -1.83 -4.63 10.68
C VAL A 30 -1.64 -4.38 9.18
N ILE A 31 -0.63 -3.57 8.82
CA ILE A 31 -0.23 -3.32 7.44
C ILE A 31 0.82 -4.36 7.05
N ARG A 32 0.53 -5.20 6.04
CA ARG A 32 1.53 -6.10 5.45
C ARG A 32 2.61 -5.29 4.74
N VAL A 33 3.85 -5.49 5.14
CA VAL A 33 5.05 -4.92 4.52
C VAL A 33 5.95 -6.04 3.99
N GLU A 34 6.65 -5.78 2.90
CA GLU A 34 7.53 -6.72 2.20
C GLU A 34 8.74 -5.96 1.63
N ASN A 35 9.78 -6.66 1.18
CA ASN A 35 11.02 -6.02 0.70
C ASN A 35 10.79 -4.98 -0.42
N HIS A 36 9.86 -5.23 -1.35
CA HIS A 36 9.54 -4.28 -2.43
C HIS A 36 8.80 -3.03 -1.94
N CYS A 37 8.18 -3.06 -0.76
CA CYS A 37 7.51 -1.87 -0.19
C CYS A 37 8.53 -0.77 0.15
N TYR A 38 9.77 -1.13 0.50
CA TYR A 38 10.86 -0.19 0.75
C TYR A 38 11.56 0.27 -0.55
N GLY A 39 11.39 -0.47 -1.66
CA GLY A 39 11.97 -0.13 -2.96
C GLY A 39 11.25 1.00 -3.69
N CYS A 40 10.02 1.34 -3.28
CA CYS A 40 9.32 2.53 -3.76
C CYS A 40 9.52 3.72 -2.82
N THR A 41 10.76 4.21 -2.69
CA THR A 41 10.94 5.67 -2.64
C THR A 41 10.52 6.19 -4.01
N ALA A 42 9.24 6.52 -4.08
CA ALA A 42 8.57 6.78 -5.31
C ALA A 42 9.07 8.15 -5.84
N GLY A 43 9.93 8.19 -6.88
CA GLY A 43 10.86 9.29 -7.27
C GLY A 43 10.34 10.42 -8.19
N ALA A 44 10.74 11.67 -7.88
CA ALA A 44 10.15 12.93 -8.38
C ALA A 44 10.01 13.02 -9.91
N GLY A 45 8.86 12.62 -10.44
CA GLY A 45 8.60 12.42 -11.86
C GLY A 45 7.51 11.38 -12.15
N SER A 46 7.30 10.43 -11.23
CA SER A 46 5.92 10.08 -10.84
C SER A 46 5.42 11.14 -9.82
N SER A 47 4.28 10.99 -9.15
CA SER A 47 3.80 12.01 -8.19
C SER A 47 4.65 12.14 -6.91
N CYS A 48 4.72 11.10 -6.10
CA CYS A 48 6.00 10.44 -5.84
C CYS A 48 7.26 11.17 -6.41
N GLY A 49 8.16 11.87 -5.69
CA GLY A 49 8.28 12.04 -4.24
C GLY A 49 9.50 11.39 -3.53
N GLY A 50 10.54 10.86 -4.23
CA GLY A 50 11.36 9.78 -3.64
C GLY A 50 12.78 9.57 -4.19
N GLU A 51 13.69 10.27 -3.53
CA GLU A 51 15.15 10.22 -3.71
C GLU A 51 15.74 9.75 -2.36
N LEU A 52 16.87 9.03 -2.38
CA LEU A 52 17.66 8.75 -1.17
C LEU A 52 19.00 9.49 -1.26
N VAL A 53 18.94 10.83 -1.16
CA VAL A 53 20.09 11.74 -1.02
C VAL A 53 19.87 12.76 0.09
#